data_AF-A0ABD5JL59-F1
#
_entry.id   AF-A0ABD5JL59-F1
#
_cell.length_a   1.000
_cell.length_b   1.000
_cell.length_c   1.000
_cell.angle_alpha   90.00
_cell.angle_beta   90.00
_cell.angle_gamma   90.00
#
_symmetry.space_group_name_H-M   'P 1'
#
loop_
_entity.id
_entity.type
_entity.pdbx_description
1 polymer ?
#
loop_
_entity_poly.entity_id
_entity_poly.type
_entity_poly.pdbx_seq_one_letter_code
_entity_poly.pdbx_strand_id
1 'polypeptide(L)'
;MRTARAECTDRLLITGERHLRTVLNLYAEQYNTGRAHRSLGLRAPEDDPNVIPLPAAAVRRRQVLGGLLNEYHTTSPRLPRHTQERPSSAA
;
A
#
# COMPACT_ATOMS: atom_id res chain seq x y z
N MET A 1 15.74 10.04 -2.97
CA MET A 1 14.51 10.04 -2.16
C MET A 1 13.72 11.30 -2.48
N ARG A 2 12.39 11.23 -2.58
CA ARG A 2 11.56 12.44 -2.69
C ARG A 2 11.00 12.81 -1.31
N THR A 3 10.96 14.09 -1.02
CA THR A 3 10.57 14.66 0.28
C THR A 3 9.09 15.08 0.27
N ALA A 4 8.51 15.22 1.47
CA ALA A 4 7.15 15.75 1.64
C ALA A 4 6.94 17.11 0.94
N ARG A 5 7.99 17.93 0.90
CA ARG A 5 7.94 19.23 0.22
C ARG A 5 7.68 19.08 -1.29
N ALA A 6 8.52 18.31 -1.97
CA ALA A 6 8.44 18.12 -3.42
C ALA A 6 7.19 17.35 -3.86
N GLU A 7 6.69 16.45 -3.01
CA GLU A 7 5.53 15.61 -3.33
C GLU A 7 4.20 16.24 -2.93
N CYS A 8 4.17 17.10 -1.91
CA CYS A 8 2.94 17.70 -1.40
C CYS A 8 2.94 19.22 -1.48
N THR A 9 3.78 19.90 -0.69
CA THR A 9 3.62 21.35 -0.47
C THR A 9 3.99 22.21 -1.67
N ASP A 10 4.86 21.72 -2.56
CA ASP A 10 5.17 22.41 -3.81
C ASP A 10 4.05 22.25 -4.87
N ARG A 11 3.07 21.37 -4.61
CA ARG A 11 2.02 20.97 -5.57
C ARG A 11 0.60 21.19 -5.04
N LEU A 12 0.45 21.57 -3.78
CA LEU A 12 -0.82 21.85 -3.11
C LEU A 12 -0.78 23.21 -2.47
N LEU A 13 -1.83 23.99 -2.66
CA LEU A 13 -2.03 25.20 -1.88
C LEU A 13 -2.46 24.80 -0.47
N ILE A 14 -1.61 25.09 0.51
CA ILE A 14 -1.91 24.89 1.92
C ILE A 14 -2.73 26.08 2.42
N THR A 15 -3.99 25.81 2.74
CA THR A 15 -4.99 26.82 3.14
C THR A 15 -4.93 27.19 4.63
N GLY A 16 -4.12 26.48 5.42
CA GLY A 16 -3.93 26.73 6.84
C GLY A 16 -3.31 25.55 7.58
N GLU A 17 -3.05 25.70 8.88
CA GLU A 17 -2.36 24.71 9.71
C GLU A 17 -3.10 23.35 9.75
N ARG A 18 -4.42 23.36 9.94
CA ARG A 18 -5.21 22.13 9.97
C ARG A 18 -5.09 21.35 8.66
N HIS A 19 -5.09 22.06 7.52
CA HIS A 19 -4.92 21.44 6.21
C HIS A 19 -3.50 20.88 6.06
N LEU A 20 -2.47 21.63 6.47
CA LEU A 20 -1.09 21.16 6.46
C LEU A 20 -0.93 19.87 7.28
N ARG A 21 -1.50 19.81 8.48
CA ARG A 21 -1.43 18.64 9.34
C ARG A 21 -2.08 17.42 8.70
N THR A 22 -3.25 17.59 8.08
CA THR A 22 -3.89 16.51 7.32
C THR A 22 -3.00 16.03 6.17
N VAL A 23 -2.41 16.96 5.41
CA VAL A 23 -1.51 16.62 4.30
C VAL A 23 -0.29 15.84 4.76
N LEU A 24 0.37 16.30 5.82
CA LEU A 24 1.56 15.66 6.37
C LEU A 24 1.25 14.30 7.00
N ASN A 25 0.11 14.15 7.68
CA ASN A 25 -0.32 12.87 8.23
C ASN A 25 -0.57 11.84 7.12
N LEU A 26 -1.29 12.22 6.06
CA LEU A 26 -1.55 11.35 4.91
C LEU A 26 -0.25 11.02 4.16
N TYR A 27 0.68 11.97 4.07
CA TYR A 27 2.00 11.72 3.51
C TYR A 27 2.80 10.71 4.35
N ALA A 28 2.82 10.87 5.68
CA ALA A 28 3.55 10.00 6.58
C ALA A 28 2.99 8.57 6.56
N GLU A 29 1.66 8.42 6.60
CA GLU A 29 0.99 7.13 6.45
C GLU A 29 1.44 6.45 5.15
N GLN A 30 1.30 7.15 4.01
CA GLN A 30 1.69 6.62 2.71
C GLN A 30 3.18 6.27 2.62
N TYR A 31 4.05 7.09 3.23
CA TYR A 31 5.48 6.86 3.24
C TYR A 31 5.80 5.60 4.04
N ASN A 32 5.19 5.41 5.21
CA ASN A 32 5.51 4.30 6.09
C ASN A 32 4.89 2.97 5.65
N THR A 33 3.72 2.98 5.01
CA THR A 33 2.96 1.75 4.72
C THR A 33 2.99 1.35 3.24
N GLY A 34 3.02 2.31 2.32
CA GLY A 34 2.77 2.02 0.91
C GLY A 34 3.97 2.23 -0.02
N ARG A 35 5.07 2.79 0.47
CA ARG A 35 6.23 3.13 -0.38
C ARG A 35 7.29 2.04 -0.33
N ALA A 36 7.69 1.58 -1.52
CA ALA A 36 8.86 0.71 -1.65
C ALA A 36 10.16 1.48 -1.35
N HIS A 37 10.90 1.04 -0.33
CA HIS A 37 12.20 1.59 0.02
C HIS A 37 13.32 0.68 -0.44
N ARG A 38 14.22 1.17 -1.30
CA ARG A 38 15.33 0.36 -1.82
C ARG A 38 16.24 -0.17 -0.72
N SER A 39 16.49 0.61 0.32
CA SER A 39 17.29 0.20 1.48
C SER A 39 16.63 -0.91 2.31
N LEU A 40 15.31 -1.10 2.18
CA LEU A 40 14.54 -2.14 2.85
C LEU A 40 14.14 -3.28 1.87
N GLY A 41 14.85 -3.43 0.75
CA GLY A 41 14.53 -4.47 -0.23
C GLY A 41 13.18 -4.28 -0.91
N LEU A 42 12.81 -3.02 -1.20
CA LEU A 42 11.52 -2.60 -1.75
C LEU A 42 10.31 -2.76 -0.83
N ARG A 43 10.54 -3.00 0.48
CA ARG A 43 9.50 -2.97 1.50
C ARG A 43 9.24 -1.55 2.01
N ALA A 44 8.06 -1.34 2.56
CA ALA A 44 7.74 -0.18 3.38
C ALA A 44 8.22 -0.39 4.83
N PRO A 45 8.50 0.68 5.59
CA PRO A 45 8.94 0.58 6.98
C PRO A 45 8.00 -0.22 7.89
N GLU A 46 6.69 -0.10 7.68
CA GLU A 46 5.67 -0.79 8.48
C GLU A 46 5.25 -2.15 7.89
N ASP A 47 5.90 -2.63 6.83
CA ASP A 47 5.63 -3.98 6.30
C ASP A 47 6.04 -5.06 7.32
N ASP A 48 5.23 -6.12 7.43
CA ASP A 48 5.58 -7.29 8.23
C ASP A 48 6.84 -7.96 7.64
N PRO A 49 7.94 -8.06 8.40
CA PRO A 49 9.18 -8.68 7.91
C PRO A 49 9.00 -10.15 7.55
N ASN A 50 8.03 -10.85 8.14
CA ASN A 50 7.79 -12.28 7.95
C ASN A 50 6.90 -12.57 6.74
N VAL A 51 6.26 -11.56 6.17
CA VAL A 51 5.47 -11.73 4.95
C VAL A 51 6.40 -11.63 3.75
N ILE A 52 6.37 -12.63 2.86
CA ILE A 52 7.02 -12.59 1.55
C ILE A 52 5.97 -12.10 0.55
N PRO A 53 6.15 -10.94 -0.09
CA PRO A 53 5.23 -10.47 -1.11
C PRO A 53 5.20 -11.46 -2.28
N LEU A 54 4.11 -12.20 -2.43
CA LEU A 54 3.88 -13.03 -3.61
C LEU A 54 3.61 -12.15 -4.84
N PRO A 55 3.86 -12.65 -6.06
CA PRO A 55 3.42 -11.99 -7.28
C PRO A 55 1.93 -11.65 -7.19
N ALA A 56 1.59 -10.37 -7.39
CA ALA A 56 0.23 -9.89 -7.25
C ALA A 56 -0.68 -10.54 -8.30
N ALA A 57 -1.79 -11.14 -7.87
CA ALA A 57 -2.83 -11.56 -8.82
C ALA A 57 -3.55 -10.34 -9.44
N ALA A 58 -3.67 -9.27 -8.65
CA ALA A 58 -4.19 -7.99 -9.10
C ALA A 58 -3.50 -6.85 -8.33
N VAL A 59 -3.28 -5.72 -9.01
CA VAL A 59 -2.81 -4.49 -8.40
C VAL A 59 -3.98 -3.51 -8.31
N ARG A 60 -4.16 -2.91 -7.15
CA ARG A 60 -5.18 -1.89 -6.91
C ARG A 60 -4.51 -0.56 -6.59
N ARG A 61 -5.11 0.50 -7.11
CA ARG A 61 -4.66 1.87 -6.88
C ARG A 61 -5.59 2.54 -5.86
N ARG A 62 -5.01 3.12 -4.80
CA ARG A 62 -5.69 4.06 -3.91
C ARG A 62 -5.17 5.47 -4.19
N GLN A 63 -6.09 6.41 -4.38
CA GLN A 63 -5.74 7.82 -4.56
C GLN A 63 -5.77 8.52 -3.21
N VAL A 64 -4.71 9.25 -2.89
CA VAL A 64 -4.52 10.00 -1.66
C VAL A 64 -4.28 11.47 -2.02
N LEU A 65 -4.74 12.40 -1.17
CA LEU A 65 -4.68 13.85 -1.43
C LEU A 65 -5.30 14.24 -2.79
N GLY A 66 -6.51 13.76 -3.07
CA GLY A 66 -7.19 14.03 -4.34
C GLY A 66 -6.50 13.42 -5.57
N GLY A 67 -5.63 12.41 -5.37
CA GLY A 67 -4.91 11.73 -6.45
C GLY A 67 -3.51 12.25 -6.72
N LEU A 68 -3.05 13.25 -5.95
CA LEU A 68 -1.66 13.71 -5.98
C LEU A 68 -0.69 12.60 -5.59
N LEU A 69 -1.07 11.83 -4.56
CA LEU A 69 -0.36 10.63 -4.14
C LEU A 69 -1.15 9.41 -4.60
N ASN A 70 -0.42 8.41 -5.09
CA ASN A 70 -0.99 7.16 -5.57
C ASN A 70 -0.31 6.01 -4.87
N GLU A 71 -1.12 5.24 -4.16
CA GLU A 71 -0.69 4.00 -3.55
C GLU A 71 -1.07 2.84 -4.44
N TYR A 72 -0.18 1.87 -4.55
CA TYR A 72 -0.43 0.63 -5.26
C TYR A 72 -0.25 -0.52 -4.29
N HIS A 73 -1.32 -1.23 -3.99
CA HIS A 73 -1.29 -2.42 -3.15
C HIS A 73 -1.64 -3.66 -3.96
N THR A 74 -0.99 -4.76 -3.60
CA THR A 74 -1.25 -6.06 -4.22
C THR A 74 -2.45 -6.69 -3.53
N THR A 75 -3.34 -7.29 -4.31
CA THR A 75 -4.38 -8.16 -3.75
C THR A 75 -3.88 -9.59 -3.89
N SER A 76 -3.92 -10.33 -2.77
CA SER A 76 -3.57 -11.75 -2.78
C SER A 76 -4.45 -12.50 -3.78
N PRO A 77 -3.92 -13.51 -4.48
CA PRO A 77 -4.73 -14.41 -5.28
C PRO A 77 -5.84 -15.00 -4.38
N ARG A 78 -7.08 -15.03 -4.87
CA ARG A 78 -8.11 -15.83 -4.21
C ARG A 78 -7.69 -17.29 -4.34
N LEU A 79 -7.25 -17.91 -3.23
CA LEU A 79 -7.00 -19.35 -3.25
C LEU A 79 -8.33 -20.05 -3.57
N PRO A 80 -8.37 -21.00 -4.53
CA PRO A 80 -9.54 -21.82 -4.72
C PRO A 80 -9.85 -22.54 -3.40
N ARG A 81 -11.10 -22.43 -2.93
CA ARG A 81 -11.57 -23.23 -1.80
C ARG A 81 -11.49 -24.68 -2.22
N HIS A 82 -10.54 -25.42 -1.66
CA HIS A 82 -10.45 -26.84 -1.89
C HIS A 82 -11.67 -27.49 -1.22
N THR A 83 -12.71 -27.80 -1.99
CA THR A 83 -13.79 -28.68 -1.52
C THR A 83 -13.14 -30.03 -1.29
N GLN A 84 -13.04 -30.42 -0.03
CA GLN A 84 -12.57 -31.75 0.34
C GLN A 84 -13.67 -32.75 -0.08
N GLU A 85 -13.60 -33.26 -1.31
CA GLU A 85 -14.37 -34.42 -1.70
C GLU A 85 -13.89 -35.60 -0.86
N ARG A 86 -14.73 -36.02 0.09
CA ARG A 86 -14.54 -37.28 0.80
C ARG A 86 -14.57 -38.40 -0.24
N PRO A 87 -13.56 -39.28 -0.32
CA PRO A 87 -13.65 -40.42 -1.22
C PRO A 87 -14.83 -41.29 -0.78
N SER A 88 -15.79 -41.46 -1.70
CA SER A 88 -16.91 -42.39 -1.55
C SER A 88 -16.34 -43.79 -1.37
N SER A 89 -16.47 -44.32 -0.15
CA SER A 89 -16.10 -45.70 0.18
C SER A 89 -16.91 -46.65 -0.71
N ALA A 90 -16.23 -47.31 -1.64
CA ALA A 90 -16.80 -48.45 -2.36
C ALA A 90 -17.00 -49.60 -1.36
N ALA A 91 -18.22 -50.13 -1.33
CA ALA A 91 -18.60 -51.38 -0.68
C ALA A 91 -19.36 -52.22 -1.72
#